data_AF-A0A427UH76-F1
#
_entry.id   AF-A0A427UH76-F1
#
_cell.length_a   1.000
_cell.length_b   1.000
_cell.length_c   1.000
_cell.angle_alpha   90.00
_cell.angle_beta   90.00
_cell.angle_gamma   90.00
#
_symmetry.space_group_name_H-M   'P 1'
#
loop_
_entity.id
_entity.type
_entity.pdbx_description
1 polymer ?
#
loop_
_entity_poly.entity_id
_entity_poly.type
_entity_poly.pdbx_seq_one_letter_code
_entity_poly.pdbx_strand_id
1 'polypeptide(L)'
;MTRYFEVHQRDGAARTGSLYLNNTIPTPAVIDPSSLKPEAEGDIIYPGSQWHFGNGKAATQATLKLRERVGKNKLIIMPSCTYSSMVAGDVTCEKIDVPADEGPTGIAYSERDPETTRDLYVADGIGCHEGNPRRLLAELMKVRKNIAPDSALYAPNIALPENVAMLIYLGVDILDTTRATIAAFEDKYMTSAGFIHLDRLAELPCCCAHCSGTSAKEVKGMDKKQRARLLEKHNIATLEAEVALVRQRIRSASLREYVEGRCRHDPALVAMLRLSDVEYDFLEERTALFKPAPLLATTSESLTRPEVVRFARRVQQRYTPPEKDILLLLPCSARKPYSISMTHSRFRKALGKNLKLVQEVIITSPLGIVPRELEVTYPAAHYDTTVTGYWDAEEHRWVEECLEDFLLKHPYKHIVAHVEDEYRSICENVSKKLGLEITYTSDGNVTSPTSLHKLEDTMKELCSGLSYRGDYR
;
A
#
# COMPACT_ATOMS: atom_id res chain seq x y z
N MET A 1 -16.20 14.89 12.80
CA MET A 1 -14.73 15.01 12.73
C MET A 1 -14.18 15.06 14.15
N THR A 2 -13.12 14.32 14.45
CA THR A 2 -12.41 14.40 15.72
C THR A 2 -11.70 15.75 15.82
N ARG A 3 -11.61 16.32 17.03
CA ARG A 3 -10.90 17.60 17.24
C ARG A 3 -9.41 17.42 17.47
N TYR A 4 -8.98 16.18 17.74
CA TYR A 4 -7.67 15.90 18.29
C TYR A 4 -6.76 15.11 17.35
N PHE A 5 -7.27 14.52 16.27
CA PHE A 5 -6.44 13.83 15.29
C PHE A 5 -6.61 14.39 13.88
N GLU A 6 -5.56 15.03 13.36
CA GLU A 6 -5.53 15.56 12.01
C GLU A 6 -4.68 14.67 11.10
N VAL A 7 -5.20 14.37 9.91
CA VAL A 7 -4.48 13.64 8.87
C VAL A 7 -3.88 14.65 7.88
N HIS A 8 -2.56 14.63 7.72
CA HIS A 8 -1.82 15.55 6.86
C HIS A 8 -1.66 15.03 5.43
N GLN A 9 -1.24 13.76 5.30
CA GLN A 9 -0.96 13.15 4.00
C GLN A 9 -1.26 11.65 4.05
N ARG A 10 -1.71 11.09 2.91
CA ARG A 10 -2.01 9.67 2.73
C ARG A 10 -1.18 9.05 1.62
N ASP A 11 -0.86 7.78 1.77
CA ASP A 11 -0.41 6.88 0.69
C ASP A 11 -1.10 5.53 0.88
N GLY A 12 -2.28 5.37 0.26
CA GLY A 12 -3.18 4.27 0.55
C GLY A 12 -3.84 4.42 1.93
N ALA A 13 -3.95 3.31 2.68
CA ALA A 13 -4.46 3.34 4.05
C ALA A 13 -3.47 3.99 5.04
N ALA A 14 -2.18 3.97 4.72
CA ALA A 14 -1.16 4.65 5.49
C ALA A 14 -1.29 6.17 5.42
N ARG A 15 -0.89 6.83 6.50
CA ARG A 15 -0.99 8.27 6.61
C ARG A 15 -0.03 8.85 7.62
N THR A 16 0.36 10.10 7.37
CA THR A 16 0.96 10.95 8.39
C THR A 16 -0.11 11.85 8.99
N GLY A 17 0.01 12.12 10.28
CA GLY A 17 -0.95 12.92 11.02
C GLY A 17 -0.37 13.50 12.30
N SER A 18 -1.21 14.18 13.05
CA SER A 18 -0.88 14.78 14.35
C SER A 18 -2.01 14.52 15.33
N LEU A 19 -1.66 13.94 16.48
CA LEU A 19 -2.53 13.87 17.65
C LEU A 19 -2.23 15.07 18.54
N TYR A 20 -3.16 16.03 18.61
CA TYR A 20 -3.03 17.29 19.35
C TYR A 20 -3.41 17.09 20.81
N LEU A 21 -2.41 16.80 21.65
CA LEU A 21 -2.53 16.69 23.11
C LEU A 21 -1.75 17.85 23.77
N ASN A 22 -1.23 17.70 24.99
CA ASN A 22 -0.30 18.71 25.53
C ASN A 22 0.92 18.86 24.62
N ASN A 23 1.51 17.72 24.23
CA ASN A 23 2.50 17.64 23.17
C ASN A 23 1.84 17.06 21.93
N THR A 24 2.15 17.64 20.77
CA THR A 24 1.67 17.10 19.51
C THR A 24 2.45 15.82 19.18
N ILE A 25 1.75 14.70 19.05
CA ILE A 25 2.35 13.40 18.69
C ILE A 25 2.22 13.22 17.17
N PRO A 26 3.31 13.22 16.39
CA PRO A 26 3.25 12.97 14.96
C PRO A 26 3.06 11.49 14.67
N THR A 27 2.13 11.12 13.80
CA THR A 27 1.89 9.73 13.38
C THR A 27 2.47 9.44 11.98
N PRO A 28 2.87 8.19 11.69
CA PRO A 28 2.93 7.06 12.60
C PRO A 28 3.97 7.22 13.72
N ALA A 29 3.64 6.74 14.92
CA ALA A 29 4.46 6.87 16.12
C ALA A 29 4.69 5.53 16.82
N VAL A 30 5.78 5.45 17.59
CA VAL A 30 6.05 4.37 18.54
C VAL A 30 6.02 4.97 19.93
N ILE A 31 5.26 4.37 20.85
CA ILE A 31 5.18 4.81 22.24
C ILE A 31 5.75 3.74 23.19
N ASP A 32 6.26 4.17 24.34
CA ASP A 32 6.59 3.25 25.43
C ASP A 32 5.31 2.93 26.22
N PRO A 33 4.88 1.65 26.34
CA PRO A 33 3.72 1.28 27.14
C PRO A 33 3.81 1.74 28.61
N SER A 34 5.01 1.91 29.16
CA SER A 34 5.20 2.41 30.52
C SER A 34 4.73 3.86 30.69
N SER A 35 4.74 4.64 29.61
CA SER A 35 4.23 6.02 29.57
C SER A 35 2.71 6.12 29.61
N LEU A 36 1.99 5.00 29.40
CA LEU A 36 0.53 4.96 29.45
C LEU A 36 -0.03 4.98 30.87
N LYS A 37 0.80 4.79 31.90
CA LYS A 37 0.31 4.71 33.28
C LYS A 37 -0.21 6.07 33.76
N PRO A 38 -1.26 6.12 34.61
CA PRO A 38 -1.78 7.39 35.14
C PRO A 38 -0.77 8.23 35.93
N GLU A 39 0.28 7.60 36.46
CA GLU A 39 1.36 8.25 37.21
C GLU A 39 2.51 8.73 36.30
N ALA A 40 2.51 8.34 35.02
CA ALA A 40 3.52 8.75 34.06
C ALA A 40 3.24 10.15 33.50
N GLU A 41 4.29 10.80 33.00
CA GLU A 41 4.18 12.14 32.39
C GLU A 41 3.55 12.12 30.98
N GLY A 42 3.35 10.93 30.40
CA GLY A 42 2.84 10.74 29.04
C GLY A 42 1.47 11.39 28.78
N ASP A 43 1.22 11.73 27.52
CA ASP A 43 -0.02 12.39 27.11
C ASP A 43 -1.16 11.43 26.75
N ILE A 44 -0.84 10.15 26.54
CA ILE A 44 -1.83 9.08 26.38
C ILE A 44 -1.84 8.27 27.68
N ILE A 45 -3.01 8.11 28.29
CA ILE A 45 -3.17 7.44 29.58
C ILE A 45 -4.14 6.27 29.42
N TYR A 46 -3.75 5.11 29.94
CA TYR A 46 -4.60 3.95 30.13
C TYR A 46 -4.70 3.63 31.63
N PRO A 47 -5.86 3.88 32.28
CA PRO A 47 -6.05 3.64 33.71
C PRO A 47 -6.18 2.15 34.08
N GLY A 48 -6.15 1.26 33.10
CA GLY A 48 -6.27 -0.18 33.29
C GLY A 48 -7.61 -0.74 32.84
N SER A 49 -7.75 -2.06 33.00
CA SER A 49 -8.96 -2.78 32.58
C SER A 49 -10.14 -2.48 33.49
N GLN A 50 -11.36 -2.53 32.96
CA GLN A 50 -12.60 -2.46 33.74
C GLN A 50 -12.66 -3.51 34.86
N TRP A 51 -12.01 -4.67 34.67
CA TRP A 51 -11.89 -5.71 35.71
C TRP A 51 -11.20 -5.21 36.99
N HIS A 52 -10.28 -4.24 36.88
CA HIS A 52 -9.61 -3.62 38.03
C HIS A 52 -10.58 -2.80 38.91
N PHE A 53 -11.64 -2.24 38.31
CA PHE A 53 -12.61 -1.39 39.00
C PHE A 53 -13.86 -2.15 39.49
N GLY A 54 -14.01 -3.41 39.10
CA GLY A 54 -15.13 -4.28 39.47
C GLY A 54 -16.41 -4.08 38.63
N ASN A 55 -16.83 -2.84 38.34
CA ASN A 55 -17.98 -2.54 37.47
C ASN A 55 -17.79 -1.23 36.66
N GLY A 56 -18.66 -1.02 35.66
CA GLY A 56 -18.60 0.14 34.76
C GLY A 56 -18.92 1.46 35.43
N LYS A 57 -19.80 1.50 36.43
CA LYS A 57 -20.06 2.73 37.20
C LYS A 57 -18.81 3.18 37.97
N ALA A 58 -18.14 2.24 38.64
CA ALA A 58 -16.90 2.51 39.37
C ALA A 58 -15.77 2.93 38.41
N ALA A 59 -15.62 2.24 37.27
CA ALA A 59 -14.66 2.61 36.23
C ALA A 59 -14.95 4.01 35.65
N THR A 60 -16.21 4.35 35.41
CA THR A 60 -16.63 5.68 34.93
C THR A 60 -16.27 6.76 35.94
N GLN A 61 -16.64 6.58 37.21
CA GLN A 61 -16.31 7.53 38.28
C GLN A 61 -14.79 7.70 38.48
N ALA A 62 -14.02 6.62 38.39
CA ALA A 62 -12.56 6.68 38.45
C ALA A 62 -11.98 7.45 37.25
N THR A 63 -12.55 7.25 36.06
CA THR A 63 -12.11 7.93 34.84
C THR A 63 -12.43 9.42 34.86
N LEU A 64 -13.60 9.83 35.38
CA LEU A 64 -13.95 11.24 35.58
C LEU A 64 -13.01 11.94 36.58
N LYS A 65 -12.72 11.30 37.72
CA LYS A 65 -11.72 11.82 38.68
C LYS A 65 -10.32 11.93 38.07
N LEU A 66 -9.94 10.94 37.26
CA LEU A 66 -8.68 10.99 36.53
C LEU A 66 -8.68 12.18 35.57
N ARG A 67 -9.76 12.39 34.81
CA ARG A 67 -9.93 13.52 33.89
C ARG A 67 -9.79 14.87 34.60
N GLU A 68 -10.44 15.04 35.75
CA GLU A 68 -10.29 16.25 36.58
C GLU A 68 -8.82 16.51 36.96
N ARG A 69 -8.09 15.45 37.30
CA ARG A 69 -6.68 15.53 37.69
C ARG A 69 -5.73 15.84 36.52
N VAL A 70 -5.95 15.22 35.36
CA VAL A 70 -5.00 15.29 34.22
C VAL A 70 -5.34 16.37 33.19
N GLY A 71 -6.53 16.95 33.30
CA GLY A 71 -7.02 17.99 32.40
C GLY A 71 -7.53 17.49 31.05
N LYS A 72 -7.93 18.43 30.19
CA LYS A 72 -8.60 18.16 28.91
C LYS A 72 -7.65 17.93 27.72
N ASN A 73 -6.35 18.05 27.92
CA ASN A 73 -5.34 17.95 26.86
C ASN A 73 -4.60 16.61 26.84
N LYS A 74 -4.93 15.67 27.73
CA LYS A 74 -4.41 14.29 27.70
C LYS A 74 -5.45 13.32 27.16
N LEU A 75 -5.04 12.37 26.33
CA LEU A 75 -5.93 11.33 25.82
C LEU A 75 -6.10 10.26 26.90
N ILE A 76 -7.34 9.91 27.24
CA ILE A 76 -7.61 8.78 28.14
C ILE A 76 -8.20 7.65 27.31
N ILE A 77 -7.51 6.52 27.27
CA ILE A 77 -8.03 5.25 26.76
C ILE A 77 -8.98 4.72 27.83
N MET A 78 -10.27 4.62 27.51
CA MET A 78 -11.29 4.18 28.44
C MET A 78 -10.98 2.78 28.97
N PRO A 79 -11.26 2.50 30.26
CA PRO A 79 -11.23 1.14 30.78
C PRO A 79 -12.05 0.20 29.90
N SER A 80 -11.42 -0.86 29.40
CA SER A 80 -12.07 -1.90 28.60
C SER A 80 -11.95 -3.24 29.32
N CYS A 81 -12.88 -4.16 29.05
CA CYS A 81 -12.63 -5.57 29.34
C CYS A 81 -11.79 -6.12 28.19
N THR A 82 -10.55 -6.47 28.50
CA THR A 82 -9.72 -7.25 27.59
C THR A 82 -10.27 -8.66 27.55
N TYR A 83 -10.68 -9.14 26.37
CA TYR A 83 -11.12 -10.51 26.15
C TYR A 83 -10.00 -11.32 25.53
N SER A 84 -9.74 -12.52 26.04
CA SER A 84 -9.00 -13.49 25.23
C SER A 84 -9.83 -13.82 24.00
N SER A 85 -9.19 -14.05 22.85
CA SER A 85 -9.85 -14.47 21.61
C SER A 85 -10.62 -15.80 21.72
N MET A 86 -10.54 -16.47 22.87
CA MET A 86 -11.25 -17.70 23.21
C MET A 86 -12.51 -17.47 24.07
N VAL A 87 -12.76 -16.26 24.57
CA VAL A 87 -13.95 -15.97 25.39
C VAL A 87 -15.17 -15.91 24.48
N ALA A 88 -16.16 -16.75 24.75
CA ALA A 88 -17.43 -16.78 24.04
C ALA A 88 -18.16 -15.44 24.16
N GLY A 89 -18.96 -15.12 23.13
CA GLY A 89 -19.58 -13.81 22.95
C GLY A 89 -20.58 -13.35 24.02
N ASP A 90 -20.78 -14.07 25.11
CA ASP A 90 -21.83 -13.74 26.09
C ASP A 90 -21.35 -12.78 27.19
N VAL A 91 -20.05 -12.50 27.27
CA VAL A 91 -19.50 -11.52 28.23
C VAL A 91 -19.49 -10.14 27.58
N THR A 92 -20.20 -9.17 28.18
CA THR A 92 -20.23 -7.77 27.74
C THR A 92 -19.71 -6.85 28.84
N CYS A 93 -18.91 -5.86 28.46
CA CYS A 93 -18.52 -4.78 29.34
C CYS A 93 -19.70 -3.86 29.58
N GLU A 94 -19.84 -3.37 30.82
CA GLU A 94 -20.70 -2.22 31.05
C GLU A 94 -20.09 -0.99 30.34
N LYS A 95 -20.93 -0.21 29.66
CA LYS A 95 -20.51 0.99 28.95
C LYS A 95 -19.84 1.99 29.91
N ILE A 96 -18.70 2.53 29.50
CA ILE A 96 -18.02 3.63 30.20
C ILE A 96 -18.56 4.95 29.65
N ASP A 97 -19.26 5.71 30.50
CA ASP A 97 -19.94 6.93 30.10
C ASP A 97 -19.13 8.17 30.50
N VAL A 98 -18.13 8.49 29.68
CA VAL A 98 -17.36 9.73 29.79
C VAL A 98 -17.74 10.65 28.63
N PRO A 99 -18.29 11.84 28.91
CA PRO A 99 -18.71 12.79 27.87
C PRO A 99 -17.56 13.18 26.94
N ALA A 100 -17.83 13.24 25.63
CA ALA A 100 -16.82 13.55 24.62
C ALA A 100 -16.28 14.99 24.69
N ASP A 101 -17.00 15.91 25.33
CA ASP A 101 -16.62 17.31 25.54
C ASP A 101 -15.65 17.51 26.72
N GLU A 102 -15.30 16.44 27.42
CA GLU A 102 -14.33 16.48 28.52
C GLU A 102 -12.87 16.34 28.07
N GLY A 103 -12.61 16.03 26.79
CA GLY A 103 -11.24 15.92 26.25
C GLY A 103 -11.07 14.74 25.29
N PRO A 104 -9.86 14.49 24.79
CA PRO A 104 -9.63 13.39 23.87
C PRO A 104 -9.82 12.04 24.56
N THR A 105 -10.53 11.14 23.89
CA THR A 105 -10.84 9.80 24.40
C THR A 105 -10.42 8.72 23.41
N GLY A 106 -9.94 7.61 23.95
CA GLY A 106 -9.69 6.40 23.18
C GLY A 106 -10.47 5.20 23.73
N ILE A 107 -10.60 4.14 22.94
CA ILE A 107 -11.28 2.92 23.36
C ILE A 107 -10.67 1.69 22.70
N ALA A 108 -10.74 0.53 23.36
CA ALA A 108 -10.54 -0.75 22.68
C ALA A 108 -11.65 -0.98 21.66
N TYR A 109 -11.29 -1.24 20.41
CA TYR A 109 -12.26 -1.48 19.35
C TYR A 109 -13.12 -2.71 19.67
N SER A 110 -14.44 -2.58 19.51
CA SER A 110 -15.41 -3.66 19.63
C SER A 110 -16.55 -3.44 18.65
N GLU A 111 -16.97 -4.48 17.94
CA GLU A 111 -18.12 -4.43 17.01
C GLU A 111 -19.44 -4.13 17.71
N ARG A 112 -19.50 -4.29 19.04
CA ARG A 112 -20.70 -4.12 19.86
C ARG A 112 -20.95 -2.67 20.28
N ASP A 113 -19.97 -1.79 20.10
CA ASP A 113 -20.09 -0.36 20.43
C ASP A 113 -19.68 0.52 19.24
N PRO A 114 -20.46 0.50 18.13
CA PRO A 114 -20.14 1.25 16.92
C PRO A 114 -20.44 2.76 17.03
N GLU A 115 -21.21 3.18 18.03
CA GLU A 115 -21.92 4.48 17.97
C GLU A 115 -21.16 5.68 18.54
N THR A 116 -19.96 5.51 19.09
CA THR A 116 -19.19 6.65 19.60
C THR A 116 -17.89 6.84 18.83
N THR A 117 -17.83 7.89 18.00
CA THR A 117 -16.58 8.35 17.40
C THR A 117 -15.59 8.74 18.50
N ARG A 118 -14.39 8.14 18.49
CA ARG A 118 -13.31 8.41 19.43
C ARG A 118 -12.09 8.98 18.71
N ASP A 119 -11.17 9.58 19.44
CA ASP A 119 -9.93 10.14 18.87
C ASP A 119 -8.89 9.04 18.59
N LEU A 120 -8.96 7.95 19.36
CA LEU A 120 -8.07 6.80 19.24
C LEU A 120 -8.82 5.48 19.45
N TYR A 121 -8.58 4.51 18.57
CA TYR A 121 -9.04 3.14 18.75
C TYR A 121 -7.84 2.23 18.98
N VAL A 122 -7.93 1.34 19.97
CA VAL A 122 -6.94 0.30 20.22
C VAL A 122 -7.41 -0.97 19.51
N ALA A 123 -6.59 -1.53 18.63
CA ALA A 123 -6.77 -2.88 18.11
C ALA A 123 -6.41 -3.88 19.22
N ASP A 124 -7.33 -4.04 20.18
CA ASP A 124 -7.09 -4.89 21.35
C ASP A 124 -6.87 -6.36 20.94
N GLY A 125 -5.98 -7.04 21.64
CA GLY A 125 -5.61 -8.42 21.34
C GLY A 125 -4.88 -8.66 20.01
N ILE A 126 -4.57 -7.62 19.22
CA ILE A 126 -3.96 -7.77 17.89
C ILE A 126 -2.62 -8.53 17.92
N GLY A 127 -1.83 -8.33 18.99
CA GLY A 127 -0.57 -9.03 19.22
C GLY A 127 -0.72 -10.55 19.34
N CYS A 128 -1.90 -11.06 19.72
CA CYS A 128 -2.18 -12.50 19.80
C CYS A 128 -2.31 -13.17 18.42
N HIS A 129 -2.30 -12.39 17.34
CA HIS A 129 -2.36 -12.89 15.96
C HIS A 129 -0.99 -12.93 15.28
N GLU A 130 0.08 -12.68 16.03
CA GLU A 130 1.45 -12.95 15.56
C GLU A 130 1.57 -14.40 15.06
N GLY A 131 2.19 -14.58 13.89
CA GLY A 131 2.30 -15.87 13.22
C GLY A 131 1.04 -16.33 12.46
N ASN A 132 -0.08 -15.60 12.50
CA ASN A 132 -1.27 -15.87 11.70
C ASN A 132 -1.60 -14.66 10.79
N PRO A 133 -0.96 -14.54 9.61
CA PRO A 133 -1.10 -13.37 8.74
C PRO A 133 -2.53 -13.14 8.26
N ARG A 134 -3.30 -14.20 8.02
CA ARG A 134 -4.71 -14.10 7.59
C ARG A 134 -5.58 -13.45 8.68
N ARG A 135 -5.45 -13.91 9.93
CA ARG A 135 -6.22 -13.39 11.05
C ARG A 135 -5.77 -11.96 11.42
N LEU A 136 -4.47 -11.71 11.44
CA LEU A 136 -3.92 -10.37 11.69
C LEU A 136 -4.43 -9.35 10.66
N LEU A 137 -4.36 -9.70 9.37
CA LEU A 137 -4.86 -8.84 8.29
C LEU A 137 -6.37 -8.58 8.42
N ALA A 138 -7.15 -9.64 8.63
CA ALA A 138 -8.60 -9.54 8.76
C ALA A 138 -9.00 -8.61 9.91
N GLU A 139 -8.38 -8.74 11.08
CA GLU A 139 -8.66 -7.87 12.24
C GLU A 139 -8.25 -6.42 11.99
N LEU A 140 -7.05 -6.16 11.44
CA LEU A 140 -6.60 -4.79 11.11
C LEU A 140 -7.54 -4.11 10.11
N MET A 141 -7.86 -4.79 9.01
CA MET A 141 -8.77 -4.25 7.99
C MET A 141 -10.16 -4.03 8.55
N LYS A 142 -10.67 -4.96 9.36
CA LYS A 142 -11.98 -4.86 9.99
C LYS A 142 -12.06 -3.64 10.91
N VAL A 143 -11.09 -3.44 11.80
CA VAL A 143 -11.03 -2.24 12.65
C VAL A 143 -10.98 -0.99 11.77
N ARG A 144 -10.09 -0.97 10.76
CA ARG A 144 -9.89 0.21 9.92
C ARG A 144 -11.09 0.57 9.05
N LYS A 145 -11.89 -0.42 8.61
CA LYS A 145 -13.13 -0.24 7.85
C LYS A 145 -14.25 0.38 8.73
N ASN A 146 -14.27 0.08 10.03
CA ASN A 146 -15.39 0.41 10.91
C ASN A 146 -15.16 1.64 11.82
N ILE A 147 -13.94 2.16 11.92
CA ILE A 147 -13.67 3.37 12.71
C ILE A 147 -13.55 4.61 11.83
N ALA A 148 -13.80 5.79 12.41
CA ALA A 148 -13.80 7.03 11.65
C ALA A 148 -12.44 7.31 10.96
N PRO A 149 -12.46 7.91 9.76
CA PRO A 149 -11.27 8.13 8.94
C PRO A 149 -10.32 9.18 9.53
N ASP A 150 -10.72 9.88 10.58
CA ASP A 150 -9.97 10.89 11.32
C ASP A 150 -9.80 10.50 12.80
N SER A 151 -9.80 9.20 13.09
CA SER A 151 -9.40 8.63 14.39
C SER A 151 -8.10 7.84 14.24
N ALA A 152 -7.20 7.97 15.22
CA ALA A 152 -5.96 7.19 15.28
C ALA A 152 -6.24 5.71 15.57
N LEU A 153 -5.42 4.81 15.02
CA LEU A 153 -5.42 3.38 15.31
C LEU A 153 -4.12 2.97 16.01
N TYR A 154 -4.22 2.51 17.26
CA TYR A 154 -3.13 1.96 18.05
C TYR A 154 -3.12 0.43 17.96
N ALA A 155 -2.03 -0.17 17.50
CA ALA A 155 -1.82 -1.61 17.47
C ALA A 155 -0.76 -2.04 18.50
N PRO A 156 -1.16 -2.49 19.70
CA PRO A 156 -0.24 -2.85 20.77
C PRO A 156 0.47 -4.19 20.51
N ASN A 157 1.68 -4.33 21.05
CA ASN A 157 2.44 -5.59 21.17
C ASN A 157 2.59 -6.39 19.86
N ILE A 158 2.82 -5.71 18.73
CA ILE A 158 2.99 -6.39 17.43
C ILE A 158 4.12 -5.79 16.57
N ALA A 159 4.62 -4.60 16.93
CA ALA A 159 5.56 -3.86 16.12
C ALA A 159 6.98 -4.43 16.18
N LEU A 160 7.54 -4.74 15.02
CA LEU A 160 8.92 -5.15 14.79
C LEU A 160 9.49 -4.30 13.66
N PRO A 161 10.80 -4.00 13.60
CA PRO A 161 11.37 -3.25 12.49
C PRO A 161 11.16 -3.94 11.13
N GLU A 162 10.98 -5.26 11.09
CA GLU A 162 10.67 -5.99 9.86
C GLU A 162 9.23 -5.84 9.38
N ASN A 163 8.25 -5.67 10.29
CA ASN A 163 6.84 -5.69 9.95
C ASN A 163 6.15 -4.31 10.00
N VAL A 164 6.78 -3.31 10.63
CA VAL A 164 6.12 -2.04 10.93
C VAL A 164 5.70 -1.28 9.67
N ALA A 165 6.45 -1.39 8.58
CA ALA A 165 6.06 -0.83 7.29
C ALA A 165 4.74 -1.44 6.77
N MET A 166 4.53 -2.75 6.93
CA MET A 166 3.29 -3.43 6.55
C MET A 166 2.13 -3.01 7.45
N LEU A 167 2.34 -2.94 8.76
CA LEU A 167 1.30 -2.51 9.72
C LEU A 167 0.81 -1.09 9.42
N ILE A 168 1.76 -0.18 9.17
CA ILE A 168 1.46 1.21 8.78
C ILE A 168 0.76 1.26 7.41
N TYR A 169 1.23 0.46 6.43
CA TYR A 169 0.59 0.34 5.11
C TYR A 169 -0.89 -0.06 5.22
N LEU A 170 -1.24 -0.87 6.21
CA LEU A 170 -2.62 -1.29 6.52
C LEU A 170 -3.41 -0.28 7.38
N GLY A 171 -2.84 0.88 7.70
CA GLY A 171 -3.53 2.00 8.33
C GLY A 171 -3.41 2.10 9.85
N VAL A 172 -2.37 1.49 10.44
CA VAL A 172 -1.98 1.69 11.85
C VAL A 172 -1.26 3.02 12.01
N ASP A 173 -1.64 3.80 13.03
CA ASP A 173 -1.09 5.13 13.31
C ASP A 173 -0.16 5.15 14.54
N ILE A 174 -0.40 4.29 15.53
CA ILE A 174 0.40 4.21 16.76
C ILE A 174 0.79 2.76 17.00
N LEU A 175 2.04 2.55 17.40
CA LEU A 175 2.65 1.27 17.74
C LEU A 175 3.37 1.39 19.09
N ASP A 176 3.88 0.30 19.64
CA ASP A 176 4.61 0.33 20.91
C ASP A 176 5.96 -0.42 20.92
N THR A 177 6.75 -0.20 21.97
CA THR A 177 8.08 -0.81 22.16
C THR A 177 8.05 -2.18 22.86
N THR A 178 6.88 -2.79 23.08
CA THR A 178 6.75 -4.02 23.87
C THR A 178 7.58 -5.15 23.29
N ARG A 179 7.48 -5.39 21.98
CA ARG A 179 8.22 -6.46 21.29
C ARG A 179 9.72 -6.21 21.28
N ALA A 180 10.15 -4.96 21.12
CA ALA A 180 11.56 -4.56 21.19
C ALA A 180 12.16 -4.89 22.56
N THR A 181 11.40 -4.62 23.62
CA THR A 181 11.77 -4.93 25.01
C THR A 181 11.84 -6.43 25.24
N ILE A 182 10.78 -7.19 24.91
CA ILE A 182 10.75 -8.65 25.08
C ILE A 182 11.94 -9.31 24.36
N ALA A 183 12.16 -8.97 23.10
CA ALA A 183 13.26 -9.52 22.30
C ALA A 183 14.63 -9.25 22.93
N ALA A 184 14.83 -8.08 23.54
CA ALA A 184 16.09 -7.75 24.20
C ALA A 184 16.36 -8.67 25.41
N PHE A 185 15.33 -8.99 26.19
CA PHE A 185 15.45 -9.96 27.29
C PHE A 185 15.63 -11.40 26.80
N GLU A 186 15.28 -11.69 25.55
CA GLU A 186 15.54 -12.95 24.86
C GLU A 186 16.89 -13.01 24.13
N ASP A 187 17.77 -12.02 24.34
CA ASP A 187 19.05 -11.88 23.63
C ASP A 187 18.89 -11.84 22.09
N LYS A 188 17.79 -11.25 21.59
CA LYS A 188 17.53 -11.03 20.17
C LYS A 188 17.88 -9.60 19.77
N TYR A 189 18.74 -9.49 18.78
CA TYR A 189 19.14 -8.23 18.13
C TYR A 189 18.25 -8.00 16.91
N MET A 190 17.40 -6.99 16.96
CA MET A 190 16.50 -6.67 15.85
C MET A 190 17.22 -5.93 14.72
N THR A 191 16.78 -6.20 13.50
CA THR A 191 17.18 -5.55 12.26
C THR A 191 15.91 -5.30 11.43
N SER A 192 16.06 -4.56 10.35
CA SER A 192 14.97 -4.39 9.39
C SER A 192 14.61 -5.72 8.69
N ALA A 193 15.49 -6.72 8.63
CA ALA A 193 15.22 -8.03 8.03
C ALA A 193 14.96 -9.14 9.07
N GLY A 194 14.43 -8.76 10.23
CA GLY A 194 14.15 -9.67 11.34
C GLY A 194 15.18 -9.60 12.43
N PHE A 195 15.38 -10.68 13.17
CA PHE A 195 16.30 -10.69 14.31
C PHE A 195 17.42 -11.70 14.15
N ILE A 196 18.53 -11.40 14.80
CA ILE A 196 19.67 -12.30 14.94
C ILE A 196 19.83 -12.58 16.43
N HIS A 197 19.91 -13.85 16.82
CA HIS A 197 20.27 -14.19 18.19
C HIS A 197 21.69 -13.72 18.48
N LEU A 198 21.90 -13.10 19.65
CA LEU A 198 23.16 -12.44 19.98
C LEU A 198 24.35 -13.38 19.88
N ASP A 199 24.19 -14.66 20.29
CA ASP A 199 25.23 -15.70 20.23
C ASP A 199 25.79 -15.89 18.81
N ARG A 200 24.96 -15.71 17.78
CA ARG A 200 25.30 -15.83 16.35
C ARG A 200 25.88 -14.56 15.71
N LEU A 201 25.86 -13.41 16.40
CA LEU A 201 26.41 -12.18 15.85
C LEU A 201 27.94 -12.20 15.84
N ALA A 202 28.54 -12.01 14.66
CA ALA A 202 29.98 -11.80 14.51
C ALA A 202 30.38 -10.33 14.77
N GLU A 203 29.53 -9.40 14.34
CA GLU A 203 29.65 -7.95 14.52
C GLU A 203 28.27 -7.34 14.80
N LEU A 204 28.21 -6.04 15.11
CA LEU A 204 26.95 -5.31 15.29
C LEU A 204 26.67 -4.50 14.02
N PRO A 205 25.75 -4.93 13.14
CA PRO A 205 25.51 -4.28 11.85
C PRO A 205 24.61 -3.03 11.99
N CYS A 206 24.99 -2.07 12.84
CA CYS A 206 24.21 -0.87 13.10
C CYS A 206 25.11 0.31 13.50
N CYS A 207 24.65 1.52 13.16
CA CYS A 207 25.33 2.78 13.46
C CYS A 207 24.64 3.59 14.58
N CYS A 208 23.75 2.99 15.38
CA CYS A 208 23.12 3.69 16.50
C CYS A 208 24.13 3.98 17.62
N ALA A 209 23.80 4.94 18.49
CA ALA A 209 24.64 5.34 19.61
C ALA A 209 25.01 4.20 20.59
N HIS A 210 24.28 3.08 20.54
CA HIS A 210 24.52 1.91 21.39
C HIS A 210 25.39 0.85 20.71
N CYS A 211 25.49 0.85 19.38
CA CYS A 211 26.34 -0.08 18.63
C CYS A 211 27.69 0.54 18.24
N SER A 212 27.75 1.85 17.98
CA SER A 212 28.94 2.53 17.43
C SER A 212 30.17 2.55 18.36
N GLY A 213 30.02 2.19 19.63
CA GLY A 213 31.08 2.18 20.63
C GLY A 213 31.30 0.84 21.33
N THR A 214 30.74 -0.25 20.80
CA THR A 214 30.86 -1.60 21.38
C THR A 214 30.95 -2.65 20.27
N SER A 215 31.49 -3.82 20.61
CA SER A 215 31.58 -4.98 19.72
C SER A 215 30.60 -6.08 20.14
N ALA A 216 30.26 -6.98 19.21
CA ALA A 216 29.44 -8.15 19.53
C ALA A 216 30.07 -9.01 20.64
N LYS A 217 31.41 -9.10 20.68
CA LYS A 217 32.15 -9.83 21.73
C LYS A 217 31.96 -9.19 23.11
N GLU A 218 32.04 -7.87 23.21
CA GLU A 218 31.82 -7.15 24.47
C GLU A 218 30.37 -7.32 24.95
N VAL A 219 29.39 -7.17 24.07
CA VAL A 219 27.97 -7.35 24.41
C VAL A 219 27.68 -8.78 24.89
N LYS A 220 28.27 -9.80 24.25
CA LYS A 220 28.17 -11.21 24.70
C LYS A 220 28.74 -11.42 26.11
N GLY A 221 29.80 -10.69 26.45
CA GLY A 221 30.47 -10.76 27.76
C GLY A 221 29.75 -10.02 28.89
N MET A 222 28.77 -9.16 28.58
CA MET A 222 28.00 -8.43 29.59
C MET A 222 27.11 -9.35 30.43
N ASP A 223 26.84 -8.94 31.68
CA ASP A 223 25.81 -9.59 32.49
C ASP A 223 24.43 -9.44 31.83
N LYS A 224 23.52 -10.36 32.17
CA LYS A 224 22.21 -10.46 31.51
C LYS A 224 21.42 -9.15 31.55
N LYS A 225 21.48 -8.40 32.66
CA LYS A 225 20.71 -7.16 32.84
C LYS A 225 21.31 -6.03 32.01
N GLN A 226 22.63 -5.83 32.06
CA GLN A 226 23.31 -4.84 31.23
C GLN A 226 23.12 -5.12 29.74
N ARG A 227 23.26 -6.38 29.35
CA ARG A 227 23.07 -6.86 27.98
C ARG A 227 21.67 -6.61 27.46
N ALA A 228 20.64 -7.00 28.23
CA ALA A 228 19.24 -6.74 27.87
C ALA A 228 18.96 -5.25 27.72
N ARG A 229 19.51 -4.39 28.59
CA ARG A 229 19.34 -2.93 28.48
C ARG A 229 19.99 -2.35 27.23
N LEU A 230 21.15 -2.85 26.82
CA LEU A 230 21.79 -2.40 25.58
C LEU A 230 20.98 -2.84 24.35
N LEU A 231 20.56 -4.11 24.32
CA LEU A 231 19.73 -4.65 23.23
C LEU A 231 18.37 -3.94 23.13
N GLU A 232 17.73 -3.62 24.26
CA GLU A 232 16.47 -2.89 24.31
C GLU A 232 16.61 -1.53 23.63
N LYS A 233 17.64 -0.76 24.00
CA LYS A 233 17.90 0.53 23.39
C LYS A 233 18.21 0.43 21.89
N HIS A 234 18.98 -0.57 21.46
CA HIS A 234 19.22 -0.83 20.04
C HIS A 234 17.94 -1.20 19.29
N ASN A 235 17.13 -2.11 19.84
CA ASN A 235 15.90 -2.59 19.21
C ASN A 235 14.89 -1.45 19.06
N ILE A 236 14.74 -0.62 20.09
CA ILE A 236 13.88 0.58 20.06
C ILE A 236 14.40 1.57 19.01
N ALA A 237 15.70 1.91 19.02
CA ALA A 237 16.28 2.83 18.03
C ALA A 237 16.11 2.33 16.59
N THR A 238 16.20 1.02 16.37
CA THR A 238 15.99 0.39 15.06
C THR A 238 14.52 0.49 14.62
N LEU A 239 13.58 0.25 15.53
CA LEU A 239 12.15 0.38 15.28
C LEU A 239 11.75 1.84 14.98
N GLU A 240 12.26 2.79 15.77
CA GLU A 240 12.01 4.23 15.56
C GLU A 240 12.60 4.74 14.24
N ALA A 241 13.81 4.29 13.88
CA ALA A 241 14.43 4.63 12.60
C ALA A 241 13.59 4.11 11.42
N GLU A 242 13.07 2.88 11.51
CA GLU A 242 12.19 2.32 10.48
C GLU A 242 10.88 3.12 10.37
N VAL A 243 10.26 3.50 11.49
CA VAL A 243 9.03 4.33 11.48
C VAL A 243 9.30 5.72 10.91
N ALA A 244 10.47 6.31 11.18
CA ALA A 244 10.88 7.57 10.55
C ALA A 244 11.06 7.42 9.03
N LEU A 245 11.66 6.33 8.56
CA LEU A 245 11.78 6.02 7.13
C LEU A 245 10.41 5.80 6.49
N VAL A 246 9.51 5.07 7.13
CA VAL A 246 8.13 4.86 6.64
C VAL A 246 7.37 6.18 6.52
N ARG A 247 7.51 7.10 7.48
CA ARG A 247 6.97 8.47 7.35
C ARG A 247 7.49 9.18 6.11
N GLN A 248 8.79 9.06 5.83
CA GLN A 248 9.36 9.64 4.62
C GLN A 248 8.79 8.99 3.34
N ARG A 249 8.58 7.66 3.35
CA ARG A 249 7.98 6.94 2.22
C ARG A 249 6.52 7.33 1.96
N ILE A 250 5.73 7.59 3.00
CA ILE A 250 4.39 8.16 2.87
C ILE A 250 4.47 9.55 2.24
N ARG A 251 5.40 10.40 2.72
CA ARG A 251 5.58 11.76 2.18
C ARG A 251 5.96 11.77 0.71
N SER A 252 6.82 10.82 0.30
CA SER A 252 7.22 10.64 -1.08
C SER A 252 6.24 9.81 -1.91
N ALA A 253 5.08 9.40 -1.38
CA ALA A 253 4.10 8.56 -2.05
C ALA A 253 4.70 7.29 -2.69
N SER A 254 5.64 6.66 -1.98
CA SER A 254 6.38 5.48 -2.44
C SER A 254 6.38 4.36 -1.39
N LEU A 255 5.35 4.29 -0.53
CA LEU A 255 5.28 3.30 0.53
C LEU A 255 5.01 1.91 -0.01
N ARG A 256 4.15 1.78 -1.03
CA ARG A 256 3.79 0.47 -1.60
C ARG A 256 5.03 -0.27 -2.12
N GLU A 257 5.88 0.42 -2.88
CA GLU A 257 7.14 -0.11 -3.40
C GLU A 257 8.08 -0.53 -2.26
N TYR A 258 8.14 0.28 -1.20
CA TYR A 258 8.94 -0.04 -0.02
C TYR A 258 8.43 -1.32 0.65
N VAL A 259 7.12 -1.46 0.86
CA VAL A 259 6.50 -2.65 1.46
C VAL A 259 6.76 -3.91 0.62
N GLU A 260 6.61 -3.83 -0.70
CA GLU A 260 6.85 -4.95 -1.62
C GLU A 260 8.30 -5.47 -1.59
N GLY A 261 9.27 -4.56 -1.45
CA GLY A 261 10.67 -4.94 -1.29
C GLY A 261 10.97 -5.50 0.10
N ARG A 262 10.40 -4.89 1.14
CA ARG A 262 10.71 -5.24 2.53
C ARG A 262 10.08 -6.56 2.97
N CYS A 263 8.87 -6.86 2.50
CA CYS A 263 8.12 -8.05 2.93
C CYS A 263 8.80 -9.39 2.56
N ARG A 264 9.75 -9.39 1.61
CA ARG A 264 10.35 -10.62 1.05
C ARG A 264 11.26 -11.40 2.01
N HIS A 265 11.56 -10.84 3.18
CA HIS A 265 12.38 -11.50 4.20
C HIS A 265 11.55 -12.41 5.13
N ASP A 266 10.21 -12.32 5.09
CA ASP A 266 9.31 -13.09 5.94
C ASP A 266 8.09 -13.60 5.13
N PRO A 267 7.88 -14.93 5.06
CA PRO A 267 6.70 -15.52 4.43
C PRO A 267 5.36 -14.98 4.96
N ALA A 268 5.27 -14.62 6.24
CA ALA A 268 4.04 -14.06 6.81
C ALA A 268 3.75 -12.66 6.24
N LEU A 269 4.77 -11.83 6.01
CA LEU A 269 4.61 -10.52 5.39
C LEU A 269 4.25 -10.64 3.91
N VAL A 270 4.84 -11.58 3.17
CA VAL A 270 4.44 -11.89 1.80
C VAL A 270 2.97 -12.33 1.75
N ALA A 271 2.54 -13.18 2.69
CA ALA A 271 1.15 -13.60 2.78
C ALA A 271 0.22 -12.41 3.08
N MET A 272 0.59 -11.52 3.99
CA MET A 272 -0.19 -10.30 4.29
C MET A 272 -0.33 -9.41 3.05
N LEU A 273 0.76 -9.19 2.30
CA LEU A 273 0.73 -8.38 1.07
C LEU A 273 -0.27 -8.98 0.07
N ARG A 274 -0.12 -10.26 -0.26
CA ARG A 274 -0.96 -10.94 -1.25
C ARG A 274 -2.43 -11.01 -0.82
N LEU A 275 -2.70 -11.34 0.44
CA LEU A 275 -4.06 -11.34 0.97
C LEU A 275 -4.66 -9.93 0.99
N SER A 276 -3.84 -8.88 1.20
CA SER A 276 -4.32 -7.51 1.15
C SER A 276 -4.69 -7.07 -0.27
N ASP A 277 -4.01 -7.58 -1.29
CA ASP A 277 -4.31 -7.29 -2.69
C ASP A 277 -5.62 -7.98 -3.15
N VAL A 278 -5.97 -9.12 -2.55
CA VAL A 278 -7.28 -9.77 -2.75
C VAL A 278 -8.42 -8.90 -2.19
N GLU A 279 -8.16 -8.15 -1.11
CA GLU A 279 -9.10 -7.19 -0.51
C GLU A 279 -9.08 -5.85 -1.29
N TYR A 280 -9.29 -5.93 -2.60
CA TYR A 280 -9.14 -4.81 -3.54
C TYR A 280 -9.89 -3.56 -3.11
N ASP A 281 -11.17 -3.67 -2.72
CA ASP A 281 -12.02 -2.53 -2.38
C ASP A 281 -11.47 -1.75 -1.17
N PHE A 282 -10.88 -2.45 -0.20
CA PHE A 282 -10.24 -1.80 0.95
C PHE A 282 -9.10 -0.87 0.52
N LEU A 283 -8.26 -1.34 -0.40
CA LEU A 283 -7.12 -0.59 -0.91
C LEU A 283 -7.56 0.51 -1.89
N GLU A 284 -8.51 0.21 -2.79
CA GLU A 284 -9.01 1.14 -3.80
C GLU A 284 -9.55 2.42 -3.16
N GLU A 285 -10.45 2.29 -2.19
CA GLU A 285 -11.14 3.40 -1.53
C GLU A 285 -10.16 4.40 -0.89
N ARG A 286 -8.96 3.91 -0.53
CA ARG A 286 -7.93 4.66 0.20
C ARG A 286 -6.77 5.09 -0.70
N THR A 287 -6.70 4.58 -1.93
CA THR A 287 -5.62 4.90 -2.86
C THR A 287 -5.96 6.15 -3.66
N ALA A 288 -5.09 7.16 -3.59
CA ALA A 288 -5.26 8.40 -4.33
C ALA A 288 -5.38 8.16 -5.86
N LEU A 289 -6.10 9.05 -6.54
CA LEU A 289 -6.24 8.99 -8.01
C LEU A 289 -4.95 9.35 -8.75
N PHE A 290 -4.11 10.16 -8.11
CA PHE A 290 -2.84 10.64 -8.62
C PHE A 290 -1.80 10.65 -7.48
N LYS A 291 -0.55 10.34 -7.81
CA LYS A 291 0.59 10.41 -6.89
C LYS A 291 1.70 11.25 -7.53
N PRO A 292 2.45 12.03 -6.73
CA PRO A 292 3.61 12.78 -7.23
C PRO A 292 4.80 11.88 -7.60
N ALA A 293 4.87 10.68 -7.04
CA ALA A 293 5.90 9.70 -7.36
C ALA A 293 5.50 8.81 -8.55
N PRO A 294 6.48 8.31 -9.31
CA PRO A 294 6.22 7.32 -10.33
C PRO A 294 5.78 6.00 -9.70
N LEU A 295 4.88 5.28 -10.37
CA LEU A 295 4.48 3.93 -9.99
C LEU A 295 5.58 2.96 -10.45
N LEU A 296 6.34 2.39 -9.52
CA LEU A 296 7.34 1.37 -9.88
C LEU A 296 6.68 -0.01 -9.87
N ALA A 297 6.53 -0.60 -11.05
CA ALA A 297 5.99 -1.93 -11.25
C ALA A 297 7.15 -2.92 -11.43
N THR A 298 7.76 -3.31 -10.31
CA THR A 298 8.97 -4.15 -10.29
C THR A 298 8.72 -5.54 -9.71
N THR A 299 7.47 -5.88 -9.42
CA THR A 299 7.06 -7.16 -8.84
C THR A 299 5.73 -7.61 -9.45
N SER A 300 5.42 -8.92 -9.42
CA SER A 300 4.13 -9.44 -9.90
C SER A 300 2.93 -8.84 -9.13
N GLU A 301 3.10 -8.58 -7.83
CA GLU A 301 2.12 -7.88 -6.98
C GLU A 301 1.86 -6.41 -7.40
N SER A 302 2.58 -5.90 -8.41
CA SER A 302 2.27 -4.59 -9.03
C SER A 302 1.07 -4.65 -9.98
N LEU A 303 0.77 -5.81 -10.58
CA LEU A 303 -0.35 -5.99 -11.52
C LEU A 303 -1.72 -5.82 -10.84
N THR A 304 -1.81 -6.18 -9.58
CA THR A 304 -3.04 -6.13 -8.77
C THR A 304 -3.21 -4.81 -8.02
N ARG A 305 -2.25 -3.87 -8.14
CA ARG A 305 -2.32 -2.57 -7.46
C ARG A 305 -3.56 -1.79 -7.88
N PRO A 306 -4.20 -1.05 -6.95
CA PRO A 306 -5.39 -0.26 -7.26
C PRO A 306 -5.21 0.68 -8.44
N GLU A 307 -4.06 1.33 -8.58
CA GLU A 307 -3.79 2.25 -9.68
C GLU A 307 -3.83 1.57 -11.05
N VAL A 308 -3.29 0.35 -11.15
CA VAL A 308 -3.23 -0.45 -12.39
C VAL A 308 -4.61 -0.95 -12.74
N VAL A 309 -5.27 -1.65 -11.81
CA VAL A 309 -6.59 -2.23 -12.02
C VAL A 309 -7.64 -1.13 -12.27
N ARG A 310 -7.57 -0.01 -11.54
CA ARG A 310 -8.46 1.14 -11.75
C ARG A 310 -8.27 1.74 -13.13
N PHE A 311 -7.04 1.87 -13.61
CA PHE A 311 -6.78 2.39 -14.95
C PHE A 311 -7.39 1.47 -16.01
N ALA A 312 -7.10 0.16 -15.96
CA ALA A 312 -7.64 -0.84 -16.88
C ALA A 312 -9.18 -0.85 -16.86
N ARG A 313 -9.80 -0.89 -15.67
CA ARG A 313 -11.27 -0.82 -15.52
C ARG A 313 -11.84 0.48 -16.10
N ARG A 314 -11.18 1.62 -15.94
CA ARG A 314 -11.66 2.91 -16.50
C ARG A 314 -11.54 2.95 -18.02
N VAL A 315 -10.48 2.38 -18.60
CA VAL A 315 -10.39 2.19 -20.05
C VAL A 315 -11.55 1.32 -20.53
N GLN A 316 -11.82 0.20 -19.86
CA GLN A 316 -12.91 -0.69 -20.27
C GLN A 316 -14.30 -0.07 -20.06
N GLN A 317 -14.54 0.64 -18.97
CA GLN A 317 -15.89 1.07 -18.59
C GLN A 317 -16.25 2.48 -19.07
N ARG A 318 -15.29 3.41 -19.11
CA ARG A 318 -15.55 4.85 -19.27
C ARG A 318 -14.96 5.44 -20.55
N TYR A 319 -13.94 4.83 -21.13
CA TYR A 319 -13.37 5.31 -22.38
C TYR A 319 -14.29 4.95 -23.55
N THR A 320 -14.46 5.92 -24.46
CA THR A 320 -15.13 5.76 -25.74
C THR A 320 -14.11 6.14 -26.81
N PRO A 321 -13.69 5.20 -27.68
CA PRO A 321 -12.74 5.51 -28.73
C PRO A 321 -13.35 6.45 -29.77
N PRO A 322 -12.52 7.28 -30.44
CA PRO A 322 -12.92 7.99 -31.64
C PRO A 322 -13.53 7.06 -32.70
N GLU A 323 -14.50 7.55 -33.47
CA GLU A 323 -15.12 6.80 -34.57
C GLU A 323 -14.13 6.61 -35.73
N LYS A 324 -13.36 5.52 -35.68
CA LYS A 324 -12.37 5.15 -36.68
C LYS A 324 -12.53 3.68 -37.05
N ASP A 325 -12.41 3.38 -38.34
CA ASP A 325 -12.59 2.02 -38.86
C ASP A 325 -11.35 1.13 -38.61
N ILE A 326 -10.18 1.74 -38.37
CA ILE A 326 -8.87 1.05 -38.27
C ILE A 326 -8.30 1.21 -36.86
N LEU A 327 -8.00 0.07 -36.22
CA LEU A 327 -7.23 0.00 -34.97
C LEU A 327 -5.78 -0.39 -35.26
N LEU A 328 -4.84 0.33 -34.65
CA LEU A 328 -3.41 0.02 -34.67
C LEU A 328 -2.91 -0.26 -33.25
N LEU A 329 -2.50 -1.51 -33.03
CA LEU A 329 -1.85 -1.99 -31.82
C LEU A 329 -0.33 -1.77 -31.91
N LEU A 330 0.24 -1.13 -30.89
CA LEU A 330 1.66 -0.76 -30.81
C LEU A 330 2.28 -1.30 -29.52
N PRO A 331 3.58 -1.65 -29.49
CA PRO A 331 4.30 -1.98 -28.26
C PRO A 331 4.54 -0.72 -27.43
N CYS A 332 4.88 -0.88 -26.16
CA CYS A 332 5.28 0.23 -25.31
C CYS A 332 6.70 0.72 -25.64
N SER A 333 7.13 1.83 -25.02
CA SER A 333 8.51 2.30 -25.08
C SER A 333 8.98 2.83 -23.72
N ALA A 334 10.28 2.77 -23.46
CA ALA A 334 10.86 3.20 -22.18
C ALA A 334 10.48 4.65 -21.81
N ARG A 335 10.53 5.57 -22.78
CA ARG A 335 10.14 6.96 -22.56
C ARG A 335 8.62 7.10 -22.65
N LYS A 336 8.03 7.67 -21.59
CA LYS A 336 6.62 8.07 -21.51
C LYS A 336 6.51 9.60 -21.40
N PRO A 337 5.46 10.24 -21.91
CA PRO A 337 4.41 9.68 -22.78
C PRO A 337 4.98 9.06 -24.07
N TYR A 338 4.33 8.03 -24.61
CA TYR A 338 4.92 7.26 -25.71
C TYR A 338 5.06 8.10 -26.99
N SER A 339 4.13 9.01 -27.28
CA SER A 339 4.18 9.87 -28.48
C SER A 339 5.46 10.71 -28.62
N ILE A 340 6.19 10.96 -27.54
CA ILE A 340 7.47 11.69 -27.56
C ILE A 340 8.70 10.78 -27.59
N SER A 341 8.51 9.45 -27.67
CA SER A 341 9.61 8.50 -27.79
C SER A 341 10.12 8.40 -29.23
N MET A 342 11.41 8.06 -29.39
CA MET A 342 12.04 7.90 -30.70
C MET A 342 11.35 6.79 -31.51
N THR A 343 10.97 5.70 -30.85
CA THR A 343 10.27 4.55 -31.43
C THR A 343 8.92 4.98 -32.01
N HIS A 344 8.06 5.64 -31.24
CA HIS A 344 6.75 6.07 -31.70
C HIS A 344 6.82 7.21 -32.72
N SER A 345 7.85 8.07 -32.65
CA SER A 345 8.12 9.07 -33.68
C SER A 345 8.33 8.42 -35.05
N ARG A 346 9.04 7.28 -35.11
CA ARG A 346 9.21 6.50 -36.36
C ARG A 346 7.89 5.91 -36.85
N PHE A 347 7.08 5.33 -35.96
CA PHE A 347 5.76 4.81 -36.33
C PHE A 347 4.87 5.90 -36.91
N ARG A 348 4.78 7.05 -36.24
CA ARG A 348 3.99 8.20 -36.71
C ARG A 348 4.49 8.77 -38.02
N LYS A 349 5.82 8.76 -38.25
CA LYS A 349 6.40 9.14 -39.54
C LYS A 349 5.96 8.20 -40.66
N ALA A 350 5.92 6.89 -40.41
CA ALA A 350 5.42 5.90 -41.36
C ALA A 350 3.91 6.07 -41.64
N LEU A 351 3.11 6.41 -40.62
CA LEU A 351 1.68 6.70 -40.79
C LEU A 351 1.41 7.99 -41.58
N GLY A 352 2.24 9.01 -41.40
CA GLY A 352 2.14 10.29 -42.11
C GLY A 352 0.73 10.92 -42.00
N LYS A 353 0.13 11.24 -43.15
CA LYS A 353 -1.22 11.85 -43.23
C LYS A 353 -2.35 10.91 -42.77
N ASN A 354 -2.10 9.60 -42.69
CA ASN A 354 -3.10 8.60 -42.31
C ASN A 354 -3.31 8.53 -40.80
N LEU A 355 -2.42 9.14 -39.99
CA LEU A 355 -2.51 9.15 -38.52
C LEU A 355 -3.90 9.57 -38.00
N LYS A 356 -4.55 10.53 -38.66
CA LYS A 356 -5.90 11.01 -38.28
C LYS A 356 -7.01 9.97 -38.46
N LEU A 357 -6.79 8.95 -39.30
CA LEU A 357 -7.77 7.92 -39.64
C LEU A 357 -7.65 6.65 -38.77
N VAL A 358 -6.61 6.55 -37.96
CA VAL A 358 -6.24 5.33 -37.23
C VAL A 358 -6.39 5.54 -35.74
N GLN A 359 -7.00 4.59 -35.04
CA GLN A 359 -7.01 4.55 -33.59
C GLN A 359 -5.73 3.88 -33.09
N GLU A 360 -4.95 4.58 -32.27
CA GLU A 360 -3.72 4.02 -31.69
C GLU A 360 -4.02 3.48 -30.28
N VAL A 361 -3.66 2.22 -30.02
CA VAL A 361 -3.68 1.60 -28.69
C VAL A 361 -2.34 0.95 -28.42
N ILE A 362 -1.76 1.23 -27.25
CA ILE A 362 -0.44 0.76 -26.85
C ILE A 362 -0.62 -0.40 -25.86
N ILE A 363 -0.03 -1.55 -26.16
CA ILE A 363 -0.01 -2.71 -25.27
C ILE A 363 1.15 -2.55 -24.30
N THR A 364 0.92 -2.77 -23.01
CA THR A 364 1.98 -2.72 -21.99
C THR A 364 1.65 -3.48 -20.72
N SER A 365 2.65 -4.14 -20.13
CA SER A 365 2.66 -4.44 -18.70
C SER A 365 3.14 -3.21 -17.91
N PRO A 366 2.52 -2.86 -16.75
CA PRO A 366 1.44 -3.56 -16.07
C PRO A 366 0.03 -3.09 -16.49
N LEU A 367 -0.13 -2.06 -17.32
CA LEU A 367 -1.43 -1.40 -17.51
C LEU A 367 -2.42 -2.12 -18.44
N GLY A 368 -2.01 -3.21 -19.08
CA GLY A 368 -2.80 -3.90 -20.10
C GLY A 368 -2.72 -3.17 -21.42
N ILE A 369 -3.62 -2.20 -21.60
CA ILE A 369 -3.70 -1.37 -22.81
C ILE A 369 -3.82 0.11 -22.46
N VAL A 370 -3.22 0.97 -23.27
CA VAL A 370 -3.24 2.42 -23.11
C VAL A 370 -3.70 3.03 -24.44
N PRO A 371 -4.95 3.50 -24.55
CA PRO A 371 -5.37 4.34 -25.66
C PRO A 371 -4.48 5.60 -25.75
N ARG A 372 -4.10 6.00 -26.96
CA ARG A 372 -3.20 7.15 -27.17
C ARG A 372 -3.69 8.42 -26.48
N GLU A 373 -5.00 8.64 -26.47
CA GLU A 373 -5.67 9.79 -25.86
C GLU A 373 -5.44 9.88 -24.34
N LEU A 374 -5.12 8.75 -23.69
CA LEU A 374 -4.92 8.64 -22.25
C LEU A 374 -3.43 8.53 -21.86
N GLU A 375 -2.49 8.55 -22.80
CA GLU A 375 -1.08 8.27 -22.53
C GLU A 375 -0.41 9.28 -21.58
N VAL A 376 -0.96 10.50 -21.48
CA VAL A 376 -0.45 11.60 -20.63
C VAL A 376 -1.05 11.58 -19.21
N THR A 377 -1.97 10.65 -18.94
CA THR A 377 -2.66 10.54 -17.65
C THR A 377 -1.90 9.63 -16.68
N TYR A 378 -2.16 9.77 -15.38
CA TYR A 378 -1.65 8.83 -14.39
C TYR A 378 -2.51 7.54 -14.35
N PRO A 379 -1.92 6.34 -14.26
CA PRO A 379 -0.47 6.05 -14.17
C PRO A 379 0.25 5.89 -15.52
N ALA A 380 -0.44 5.96 -16.67
CA ALA A 380 0.13 5.71 -18.01
C ALA A 380 1.42 6.49 -18.34
N ALA A 381 1.48 7.77 -17.99
CA ALA A 381 2.67 8.59 -18.22
C ALA A 381 3.76 8.43 -17.14
N HIS A 382 3.43 7.83 -16.00
CA HIS A 382 4.19 7.94 -14.75
C HIS A 382 4.57 6.58 -14.13
N TYR A 383 4.34 5.47 -14.82
CA TYR A 383 4.81 4.18 -14.34
C TYR A 383 6.21 3.87 -14.90
N ASP A 384 6.98 3.10 -14.15
CA ASP A 384 8.23 2.50 -14.61
C ASP A 384 8.23 0.99 -14.33
N THR A 385 8.89 0.21 -15.18
CA THR A 385 8.89 -1.26 -15.10
C THR A 385 10.21 -1.82 -15.62
N THR A 386 10.55 -3.05 -15.25
CA THR A 386 11.73 -3.72 -15.78
C THR A 386 11.51 -4.12 -17.23
N VAL A 387 12.37 -3.66 -18.12
CA VAL A 387 12.36 -4.02 -19.55
C VAL A 387 13.31 -5.18 -19.78
N THR A 388 12.86 -6.39 -19.45
CA THR A 388 13.61 -7.64 -19.64
C THR A 388 13.39 -8.27 -21.01
N GLY A 389 12.29 -7.89 -21.69
CA GLY A 389 11.80 -8.60 -22.88
C GLY A 389 11.15 -9.94 -22.56
N TYR A 390 11.02 -10.30 -21.28
CA TYR A 390 10.38 -11.52 -20.80
C TYR A 390 9.16 -11.15 -19.97
N TRP A 391 7.99 -11.66 -20.33
CA TRP A 391 6.75 -11.48 -19.58
C TRP A 391 6.32 -12.80 -18.98
N ASP A 392 5.98 -12.80 -17.69
CA ASP A 392 5.51 -14.00 -17.02
C ASP A 392 4.07 -14.37 -17.42
N ALA A 393 3.61 -15.56 -17.02
CA ALA A 393 2.28 -16.04 -17.37
C ALA A 393 1.14 -15.19 -16.77
N GLU A 394 1.39 -14.50 -15.66
CA GLU A 394 0.41 -13.62 -15.04
C GLU A 394 0.31 -12.30 -15.80
N GLU A 395 1.44 -11.74 -16.25
CA GLU A 395 1.50 -10.58 -17.14
C GLU A 395 0.80 -10.86 -18.47
N HIS A 396 1.09 -12.00 -19.12
CA HIS A 396 0.42 -12.42 -20.35
C HIS A 396 -1.09 -12.46 -20.17
N ARG A 397 -1.56 -13.23 -19.18
CA ARG A 397 -2.98 -13.39 -18.89
C ARG A 397 -3.66 -12.04 -18.65
N TRP A 398 -3.05 -11.19 -17.82
CA TRP A 398 -3.60 -9.88 -17.48
C TRP A 398 -3.74 -8.96 -18.71
N VAL A 399 -2.71 -8.90 -19.55
CA VAL A 399 -2.72 -8.03 -20.74
C VAL A 399 -3.66 -8.58 -21.83
N GLU A 400 -3.71 -9.91 -22.00
CA GLU A 400 -4.66 -10.58 -22.89
C GLU A 400 -6.11 -10.30 -22.50
N GLU A 401 -6.47 -10.43 -21.21
CA GLU A 401 -7.80 -10.10 -20.69
C GLU A 401 -8.16 -8.62 -20.99
N CYS A 402 -7.22 -7.69 -20.76
CA CYS A 402 -7.44 -6.28 -21.05
C CYS A 402 -7.69 -6.00 -22.55
N LEU A 403 -6.92 -6.64 -23.43
CA LEU A 403 -7.05 -6.48 -24.89
C LEU A 403 -8.34 -7.13 -25.41
N GLU A 404 -8.68 -8.32 -24.90
CA GLU A 404 -9.91 -9.05 -25.24
C GLU A 404 -11.15 -8.20 -24.93
N ASP A 405 -11.27 -7.71 -23.70
CA ASP A 405 -12.39 -6.88 -23.26
C ASP A 405 -12.54 -5.61 -24.12
N PHE A 406 -11.42 -5.01 -24.52
CA PHE A 406 -11.42 -3.84 -25.38
C PHE A 406 -11.93 -4.14 -26.79
N LEU A 407 -11.46 -5.22 -27.40
CA LEU A 407 -11.87 -5.62 -28.76
C LEU A 407 -13.31 -6.12 -28.82
N LEU A 408 -13.81 -6.78 -27.77
CA LEU A 408 -15.21 -7.19 -27.66
C LEU A 408 -16.15 -5.98 -27.58
N LYS A 409 -15.75 -4.93 -26.84
CA LYS A 409 -16.56 -3.72 -26.66
C LYS A 409 -16.50 -2.78 -27.86
N HIS A 410 -15.38 -2.76 -28.57
CA HIS A 410 -15.11 -1.79 -29.63
C HIS A 410 -14.75 -2.51 -30.94
N PRO A 411 -15.75 -2.78 -31.82
CA PRO A 411 -15.48 -3.42 -33.10
C PRO A 411 -14.80 -2.46 -34.07
N TYR A 412 -13.74 -2.94 -34.71
CA TYR A 412 -13.05 -2.25 -35.80
C TYR A 412 -13.14 -3.09 -37.07
N LYS A 413 -13.19 -2.44 -38.24
CA LYS A 413 -13.22 -3.15 -39.53
C LYS A 413 -11.86 -3.79 -39.84
N HIS A 414 -10.80 -3.11 -39.44
CA HIS A 414 -9.44 -3.57 -39.65
C HIS A 414 -8.64 -3.41 -38.34
N ILE A 415 -7.98 -4.49 -37.94
CA ILE A 415 -7.07 -4.49 -36.78
C ILE A 415 -5.67 -4.78 -37.31
N VAL A 416 -4.76 -3.84 -37.08
CA VAL A 416 -3.35 -3.98 -37.46
C VAL A 416 -2.51 -4.01 -36.19
N ALA A 417 -1.59 -4.97 -36.10
CA ALA A 417 -0.64 -5.08 -35.01
C ALA A 417 0.79 -4.86 -35.52
N HIS A 418 1.42 -3.80 -35.04
CA HIS A 418 2.81 -3.48 -35.33
C HIS A 418 3.67 -3.74 -34.09
N VAL A 419 3.79 -5.03 -33.75
CA VAL A 419 4.32 -5.55 -32.48
C VAL A 419 5.28 -6.70 -32.74
N GLU A 420 6.11 -7.03 -31.74
CA GLU A 420 7.07 -8.14 -31.77
C GLU A 420 7.07 -8.93 -30.46
N ASP A 421 7.74 -10.08 -30.44
CA ASP A 421 7.98 -10.92 -29.26
C ASP A 421 6.71 -11.14 -28.41
N GLU A 422 6.77 -10.86 -27.11
CA GLU A 422 5.67 -11.06 -26.16
C GLU A 422 4.38 -10.34 -26.57
N TYR A 423 4.50 -9.13 -27.13
CA TYR A 423 3.36 -8.35 -27.62
C TYR A 423 2.67 -9.05 -28.81
N ARG A 424 3.45 -9.71 -29.68
CA ARG A 424 2.90 -10.46 -30.82
C ARG A 424 2.19 -11.72 -30.34
N SER A 425 2.77 -12.44 -29.38
CA SER A 425 2.14 -13.61 -28.73
C SER A 425 0.75 -13.27 -28.17
N ILE A 426 0.65 -12.16 -27.43
CA ILE A 426 -0.63 -11.67 -26.88
C ILE A 426 -1.66 -11.41 -27.98
N CYS A 427 -1.27 -10.69 -29.04
CA CYS A 427 -2.16 -10.42 -30.17
C CYS A 427 -2.62 -11.72 -30.87
N GLU A 428 -1.72 -12.69 -31.07
CA GLU A 428 -2.04 -13.98 -31.69
C GLU A 428 -3.01 -14.80 -30.84
N ASN A 429 -2.79 -14.83 -29.52
CA ASN A 429 -3.66 -15.54 -28.57
C ASN A 429 -5.07 -14.93 -28.54
N VAL A 430 -5.17 -13.60 -28.43
CA VAL A 430 -6.46 -12.89 -28.43
C VAL A 430 -7.17 -13.01 -29.78
N SER A 431 -6.44 -12.88 -30.90
CA SER A 431 -6.97 -13.10 -32.26
C SER A 431 -7.59 -14.48 -32.41
N LYS A 432 -6.88 -15.53 -31.97
CA LYS A 432 -7.37 -16.91 -32.02
C LYS A 432 -8.58 -17.11 -31.12
N LYS A 433 -8.57 -16.53 -29.91
CA LYS A 433 -9.67 -16.65 -28.95
C LYS A 433 -10.96 -15.99 -29.44
N LEU A 434 -10.86 -14.81 -30.05
CA LEU A 434 -12.00 -14.04 -30.52
C LEU A 434 -12.40 -14.34 -31.98
N GLY A 435 -11.58 -15.10 -32.72
CA GLY A 435 -11.81 -15.35 -34.15
C GLY A 435 -11.68 -14.09 -35.00
N LEU A 436 -10.82 -13.14 -34.58
CA LEU A 436 -10.59 -11.87 -35.27
C LEU A 436 -9.35 -11.96 -36.15
N GLU A 437 -9.41 -11.41 -37.36
CA GLU A 437 -8.25 -11.29 -38.22
C GLU A 437 -7.41 -10.07 -37.82
N ILE A 438 -6.14 -10.28 -37.52
CA ILE A 438 -5.16 -9.22 -37.21
C ILE A 438 -4.07 -9.22 -38.28
N THR A 439 -3.86 -8.08 -38.94
CA THR A 439 -2.77 -7.90 -39.90
C THR A 439 -1.47 -7.53 -39.17
N TYR A 440 -0.41 -8.32 -39.32
CA TYR A 440 0.88 -8.06 -38.68
C TYR A 440 1.86 -7.35 -39.61
N THR A 441 2.47 -6.27 -39.14
CA THR A 441 3.35 -5.40 -39.95
C THR A 441 4.82 -5.34 -39.48
N SER A 442 5.19 -6.12 -38.45
CA SER A 442 6.57 -6.25 -37.99
C SER A 442 7.09 -7.67 -38.20
N ASP A 443 8.35 -7.77 -38.64
CA ASP A 443 9.03 -9.04 -38.92
C ASP A 443 10.14 -9.33 -37.86
N GLY A 444 9.90 -8.94 -36.60
CA GLY A 444 10.80 -9.17 -35.45
C GLY A 444 11.67 -7.98 -35.04
N ASN A 445 11.57 -6.86 -35.76
CA ASN A 445 12.05 -5.56 -35.28
C ASN A 445 11.09 -4.46 -35.75
N VAL A 446 10.30 -3.92 -34.82
CA VAL A 446 9.28 -2.90 -35.09
C VAL A 446 9.90 -1.61 -35.67
N THR A 447 11.15 -1.30 -35.38
CA THR A 447 11.82 -0.10 -35.89
C THR A 447 12.68 -0.32 -37.13
N SER A 448 12.73 -1.54 -37.67
CA SER A 448 13.49 -1.83 -38.89
C SER A 448 12.88 -1.14 -40.11
N PRO A 449 13.70 -0.75 -41.12
CA PRO A 449 13.17 -0.16 -42.35
C PRO A 449 12.11 -1.03 -43.03
N THR A 450 12.29 -2.35 -43.04
CA THR A 450 11.34 -3.31 -43.62
C THR A 450 9.98 -3.27 -42.91
N SER A 451 9.96 -3.37 -41.58
CA SER A 451 8.73 -3.29 -40.79
C SER A 451 8.02 -1.94 -40.94
N LEU A 452 8.79 -0.84 -40.98
CA LEU A 452 8.22 0.50 -41.16
C LEU A 452 7.62 0.71 -42.54
N HIS A 453 8.26 0.22 -43.61
CA HIS A 453 7.68 0.27 -44.96
C HIS A 453 6.43 -0.61 -45.06
N LYS A 454 6.44 -1.81 -44.46
CA LYS A 454 5.26 -2.68 -44.41
C LYS A 454 4.09 -2.02 -43.67
N LEU A 455 4.37 -1.37 -42.53
CA LEU A 455 3.37 -0.56 -41.82
C LEU A 455 2.83 0.56 -42.71
N GLU A 456 3.69 1.31 -43.38
CA GLU A 456 3.30 2.40 -44.28
C GLU A 456 2.41 1.91 -45.42
N ASP A 457 2.80 0.83 -46.10
CA ASP A 457 2.07 0.29 -47.25
C ASP A 457 0.71 -0.30 -46.85
N THR A 458 0.65 -1.10 -45.77
CA THR A 458 -0.62 -1.60 -45.21
C THR A 458 -1.54 -0.45 -44.83
N MET A 459 -1.01 0.61 -44.21
CA MET A 459 -1.82 1.77 -43.82
C MET A 459 -2.31 2.58 -45.02
N LYS A 460 -1.52 2.70 -46.09
CA LYS A 460 -1.97 3.33 -47.35
C LYS A 460 -3.10 2.55 -48.00
N GLU A 461 -2.99 1.22 -48.03
CA GLU A 461 -4.02 0.35 -48.58
C GLU A 461 -5.33 0.46 -47.81
N LEU A 462 -5.29 0.26 -46.49
CA LEU A 462 -6.49 0.29 -45.64
C LEU A 462 -7.11 1.69 -45.52
N CYS A 463 -6.31 2.75 -45.58
CA CYS A 463 -6.83 4.12 -45.55
C CYS A 463 -7.30 4.64 -46.92
N SER A 464 -7.09 3.88 -48.01
CA SER A 464 -7.47 4.29 -49.34
C SER A 464 -8.99 4.48 -49.42
N GLY A 465 -9.43 5.68 -49.82
CA GLY A 465 -10.85 6.02 -49.91
C GLY A 465 -11.53 6.37 -48.58
N LEU A 466 -10.83 6.32 -47.45
CA LEU A 466 -11.33 6.82 -46.18
C LEU A 466 -11.14 8.34 -46.07
N SER A 467 -12.20 9.04 -45.70
CA SER A 467 -12.14 10.45 -45.30
C SER A 467 -12.34 10.55 -43.78
N TYR A 468 -11.68 11.52 -43.16
CA TYR A 468 -11.83 11.76 -41.73
C TYR A 468 -13.26 12.26 -41.45
N ARG A 469 -14.04 11.47 -40.72
CA ARG A 469 -15.41 11.81 -40.30
C ARG A 469 -15.34 12.55 -38.97
N GLY A 470 -14.99 13.83 -38.99
CA GLY A 470 -14.89 14.62 -37.76
C GLY A 470 -15.65 15.93 -37.84
N ASP A 471 -16.93 15.88 -37.47
CA ASP A 471 -17.61 17.01 -36.84
C ASP A 471 -17.51 16.79 -35.33
N TYR A 472 -16.78 17.63 -34.62
CA TYR A 472 -16.79 17.62 -33.14
C TYR A 472 -18.16 18.14 -32.67
N ARG A 473 -18.89 17.34 -31.89
CA ARG A 473 -19.98 17.80 -31.01
C ARG A 473 -19.56 17.75 -29.56
#